data_AF-A0A1F9WQR0-F1
#
_entry.id   AF-A0A1F9WQR0-F1
#
_cell.length_a   1.000
_cell.length_b   1.000
_cell.length_c   1.000
_cell.angle_alpha   90.00
_cell.angle_beta   90.00
_cell.angle_gamma   90.00
#
_symmetry.space_group_name_H-M   'P 1'
#
loop_
_entity.id
_entity.type
_entity.pdbx_description
1 polymer ?
#
loop_
_entity_poly.entity_id
_entity_poly.type
_entity_poly.pdbx_seq_one_letter_code
_entity_poly.pdbx_strand_id
1 'polypeptide(L)'
;MDIIMLRYYFLYLTDRRLWAAMKIISACAAALGDLADTPQDAARFFAPHRSRLARALKTTAPAAGGAVAADDFAARLENFFSGLALHKTAADPALTQALLYLQAACAAAPALLSPPRRAGALERIRGFCASGEKTLRLAMTAAQARQDNFPQNLKFCSIYSGLGAVFDSFEHCAAALYKS
;
A
#
# COMPACT_ATOMS: atom_id res chain seq x y z
N MET A 1 16.84 -19.23 -21.29
CA MET A 1 15.76 -18.92 -20.33
C MET A 1 15.85 -19.96 -19.24
N ASP A 2 16.39 -19.61 -18.07
CA ASP A 2 16.72 -20.58 -17.01
C ASP A 2 15.48 -21.29 -16.44
N ILE A 3 15.65 -22.55 -16.05
CA ILE A 3 14.62 -23.43 -15.47
C ILE A 3 13.95 -22.79 -14.23
N ILE A 4 14.72 -22.00 -13.47
CA ILE A 4 14.23 -21.22 -12.32
C ILE A 4 13.25 -20.12 -12.76
N MET A 5 13.55 -19.45 -13.88
CA MET A 5 12.71 -18.37 -14.42
C MET A 5 11.35 -18.90 -14.90
N LEU A 6 11.34 -20.10 -15.51
CA LEU A 6 10.11 -20.77 -15.97
C LEU A 6 9.19 -21.15 -14.81
N ARG A 7 9.74 -21.69 -13.71
CA ARG A 7 8.97 -22.16 -12.55
C ARG A 7 8.26 -21.03 -11.81
N TYR A 8 8.88 -19.87 -11.66
CA TYR A 8 8.27 -18.69 -11.04
C TYR A 8 7.24 -17.99 -11.94
N TYR A 9 7.50 -17.93 -13.25
CA TYR A 9 6.50 -17.44 -14.22
C TYR A 9 5.25 -18.34 -14.24
N PHE A 10 5.45 -19.65 -14.08
CA PHE A 10 4.38 -20.63 -13.93
C PHE A 10 3.63 -20.46 -12.60
N LEU A 11 4.33 -20.25 -11.47
CA LEU A 11 3.72 -19.93 -10.17
C LEU A 11 2.89 -18.63 -10.21
N TYR A 12 3.32 -17.59 -10.93
CA TYR A 12 2.53 -16.38 -11.13
C TYR A 12 1.23 -16.62 -11.91
N LEU A 13 1.28 -17.48 -12.94
CA LEU A 13 0.12 -17.82 -13.75
C LEU A 13 -0.83 -18.81 -13.06
N THR A 14 -0.34 -19.58 -12.08
CA THR A 14 -1.10 -20.65 -11.42
C THR A 14 -1.52 -20.32 -9.99
N ASP A 15 -0.80 -19.44 -9.29
CA ASP A 15 -1.15 -18.99 -7.94
C ASP A 15 -2.12 -17.80 -8.01
N ARG A 16 -3.40 -18.13 -7.83
CA ARG A 16 -4.50 -17.16 -7.80
C ARG A 16 -4.34 -16.10 -6.69
N ARG A 17 -3.60 -16.39 -5.62
CA ARG A 17 -3.40 -15.46 -4.49
C ARG A 17 -2.38 -14.41 -4.85
N LEU A 18 -1.25 -14.84 -5.40
CA LEU A 18 -0.21 -13.91 -5.86
C LEU A 18 -0.76 -13.00 -6.97
N TRP A 19 -1.56 -13.57 -7.88
CA TRP A 19 -2.26 -12.80 -8.90
C TRP A 19 -3.24 -11.78 -8.28
N ALA A 20 -4.07 -12.20 -7.32
CA ALA A 20 -5.01 -11.30 -6.65
C ALA A 20 -4.29 -10.18 -5.87
N ALA A 21 -3.20 -10.51 -5.16
CA ALA A 21 -2.34 -9.56 -4.46
C ALA A 21 -1.74 -8.52 -5.43
N MET A 22 -1.23 -8.96 -6.57
CA MET A 22 -0.69 -8.03 -7.57
C MET A 22 -1.76 -7.20 -8.24
N LYS A 23 -2.96 -7.76 -8.44
CA LYS A 23 -4.09 -7.01 -8.99
C LYS A 23 -4.54 -5.89 -8.07
N ILE A 24 -4.61 -6.11 -6.76
CA ILE A 24 -4.98 -5.05 -5.81
C ILE A 24 -3.88 -3.99 -5.72
N ILE A 25 -2.60 -4.37 -5.63
CA ILE A 25 -1.49 -3.41 -5.57
C ILE A 25 -1.39 -2.57 -6.85
N SER A 26 -1.57 -3.19 -8.02
CA SER A 26 -1.59 -2.45 -9.30
C SER A 26 -2.79 -1.51 -9.40
N ALA A 27 -3.94 -1.92 -8.87
CA ALA A 27 -5.12 -1.06 -8.82
C ALA A 27 -4.88 0.15 -7.90
N CYS A 28 -4.26 -0.04 -6.73
CA CYS A 28 -3.85 1.06 -5.86
C CYS A 28 -2.90 2.03 -6.58
N ALA A 29 -1.88 1.52 -7.30
CA ALA A 29 -0.96 2.36 -8.06
C ALA A 29 -1.65 3.28 -9.09
N ALA A 30 -2.80 2.87 -9.62
CA ALA A 30 -3.57 3.68 -10.56
C ALA A 30 -4.55 4.63 -9.86
N ALA A 31 -5.13 4.22 -8.72
CA ALA A 31 -6.26 4.91 -8.11
C ALA A 31 -5.91 5.82 -6.91
N LEU A 32 -4.68 5.79 -6.39
CA LEU A 32 -4.31 6.57 -5.20
C LEU A 32 -4.53 8.09 -5.36
N GLY A 33 -4.32 8.63 -6.57
CA GLY A 33 -4.64 10.04 -6.88
C GLY A 33 -6.14 10.31 -6.81
N ASP A 34 -6.93 9.53 -7.55
CA ASP A 34 -8.38 9.65 -7.57
C ASP A 34 -8.99 9.47 -6.16
N LEU A 35 -8.47 8.54 -5.36
CA LEU A 35 -8.91 8.32 -3.97
C LEU A 35 -8.53 9.47 -3.03
N ALA A 36 -7.45 10.21 -3.33
CA ALA A 36 -7.11 11.41 -2.57
C ALA A 36 -8.10 12.56 -2.85
N ASP A 37 -8.57 12.66 -4.10
CA ASP A 37 -9.57 13.65 -4.52
C ASP A 37 -10.99 13.29 -4.08
N THR A 38 -11.35 11.99 -4.11
CA THR A 38 -12.67 11.46 -3.73
C THR A 38 -12.56 10.33 -2.72
N PRO A 39 -12.18 10.61 -1.45
CA PRO A 39 -11.97 9.58 -0.43
C PRO A 39 -13.24 8.81 -0.05
N GLN A 40 -14.43 9.39 -0.29
CA GLN A 40 -15.72 8.73 -0.06
C GLN A 40 -15.93 7.47 -0.92
N ASP A 41 -15.23 7.34 -2.04
CA ASP A 41 -15.35 6.19 -2.94
C ASP A 41 -14.46 5.01 -2.53
N ALA A 42 -13.68 5.13 -1.45
CA ALA A 42 -12.73 4.11 -1.01
C ALA A 42 -13.37 2.73 -0.81
N ALA A 43 -14.45 2.64 -0.04
CA ALA A 43 -15.11 1.36 0.21
C ALA A 43 -15.62 0.70 -1.09
N ARG A 44 -16.17 1.51 -2.01
CA ARG A 44 -16.63 1.04 -3.32
C ARG A 44 -15.47 0.55 -4.18
N PHE A 45 -14.33 1.24 -4.13
CA PHE A 45 -13.11 0.83 -4.81
C PHE A 45 -12.55 -0.48 -4.26
N PHE A 46 -12.33 -0.60 -2.93
CA PHE A 46 -11.65 -1.74 -2.33
C PHE A 46 -12.50 -3.02 -2.29
N ALA A 47 -13.82 -2.92 -2.10
CA ALA A 47 -14.72 -4.07 -1.96
C ALA A 47 -14.54 -5.17 -3.03
N PRO A 48 -14.56 -4.89 -4.36
CA PRO A 48 -14.37 -5.93 -5.37
C PRO A 48 -12.98 -6.56 -5.34
N HIS A 49 -11.93 -5.81 -4.98
CA HIS A 49 -10.56 -6.33 -4.91
C HIS A 49 -10.34 -7.21 -3.69
N ARG A 50 -10.80 -6.77 -2.52
CA ARG A 50 -10.71 -7.54 -1.27
C ARG A 50 -11.55 -8.81 -1.33
N SER A 51 -12.74 -8.78 -1.95
CA SER A 51 -13.54 -9.99 -2.17
C SER A 51 -12.81 -11.05 -3.01
N ARG A 52 -12.11 -10.62 -4.07
CA ARG A 52 -11.28 -11.53 -4.91
C ARG A 52 -10.11 -12.10 -4.13
N LEU A 53 -9.44 -11.27 -3.32
CA LEU A 53 -8.30 -11.69 -2.51
C LEU A 53 -8.73 -12.69 -1.42
N ALA A 54 -9.82 -12.39 -0.70
CA ALA A 54 -10.42 -13.29 0.27
C ALA A 54 -10.82 -14.64 -0.36
N ARG A 55 -11.38 -14.64 -1.57
CA ARG A 55 -11.68 -15.87 -2.30
C ARG A 55 -10.42 -16.66 -2.65
N ALA A 56 -9.35 -15.98 -3.08
CA ALA A 56 -8.08 -16.64 -3.39
C ALA A 56 -7.44 -17.26 -2.14
N LEU A 57 -7.52 -16.59 -1.00
CA LEU A 57 -6.98 -17.04 0.29
C LEU A 57 -7.67 -18.29 0.85
N LYS A 58 -8.90 -18.60 0.43
CA LYS A 58 -9.60 -19.85 0.82
C LYS A 58 -8.97 -21.13 0.26
N THR A 59 -8.05 -21.01 -0.70
CA THR A 59 -7.34 -22.17 -1.22
C THR A 59 -6.28 -22.64 -0.22
N THR A 60 -6.12 -23.94 -0.02
CA THR A 60 -5.14 -24.52 0.92
C THR A 60 -3.81 -24.76 0.20
N ALA A 61 -2.85 -23.85 0.33
CA ALA A 61 -1.49 -24.04 -0.17
C ALA A 61 -0.47 -23.30 0.71
N PRO A 62 0.78 -23.77 0.79
CA PRO A 62 1.71 -23.38 1.85
C PRO A 62 2.30 -21.95 1.76
N ALA A 63 1.98 -21.16 0.73
CA ALA A 63 2.58 -19.82 0.53
C ALA A 63 1.52 -18.71 0.37
N ALA A 64 0.75 -18.42 1.44
CA ALA A 64 -0.25 -17.33 1.43
C ALA A 64 0.28 -15.98 1.93
N GLY A 65 1.51 -15.90 2.44
CA GLY A 65 2.02 -14.74 3.18
C GLY A 65 1.92 -13.41 2.43
N GLY A 66 2.34 -13.36 1.15
CA GLY A 66 2.24 -12.15 0.34
C GLY A 66 0.79 -11.70 0.09
N ALA A 67 -0.15 -12.64 -0.04
CA ALA A 67 -1.55 -12.33 -0.26
C ALA A 67 -2.28 -11.89 1.02
N VAL A 68 -1.93 -12.46 2.17
CA VAL A 68 -2.43 -11.99 3.47
C VAL A 68 -1.93 -10.57 3.75
N ALA A 69 -0.65 -10.31 3.52
CA ALA A 69 -0.08 -8.98 3.70
C ALA A 69 -0.67 -7.95 2.71
N ALA A 70 -1.03 -8.36 1.49
CA ALA A 70 -1.72 -7.50 0.54
C ALA A 70 -3.15 -7.16 0.99
N ASP A 71 -3.85 -8.06 1.69
CA ASP A 71 -5.19 -7.77 2.23
C ASP A 71 -5.11 -6.79 3.42
N ASP A 72 -4.12 -6.97 4.31
CA ASP A 72 -3.86 -6.03 5.41
C ASP A 72 -3.53 -4.63 4.87
N PHE A 73 -2.65 -4.55 3.87
CA PHE A 73 -2.33 -3.28 3.21
C PHE A 73 -3.58 -2.61 2.63
N ALA A 74 -4.40 -3.37 1.90
CA ALA A 74 -5.62 -2.83 1.31
C ALA A 74 -6.64 -2.39 2.36
N ALA A 75 -6.81 -3.16 3.44
CA ALA A 75 -7.70 -2.81 4.54
C ALA A 75 -7.27 -1.52 5.25
N ARG A 76 -5.96 -1.34 5.48
CA ARG A 76 -5.42 -0.12 6.09
C ARG A 76 -5.59 1.08 5.19
N LEU A 77 -5.36 0.91 3.90
CA LEU A 77 -5.54 1.99 2.92
C LEU A 77 -7.02 2.38 2.77
N GLU A 78 -7.93 1.40 2.73
CA GLU A 78 -9.38 1.61 2.76
C GLU A 78 -9.81 2.39 4.01
N ASN A 79 -9.32 1.99 5.19
CA ASN A 79 -9.61 2.66 6.46
C ASN A 79 -9.06 4.10 6.49
N PHE A 80 -7.86 4.32 5.95
CA PHE A 80 -7.26 5.65 5.85
C PHE A 80 -8.15 6.61 5.05
N PHE A 81 -8.53 6.24 3.82
CA PHE A 81 -9.38 7.08 2.98
C PHE A 81 -10.79 7.23 3.55
N SER A 82 -11.36 6.16 4.13
CA SER A 82 -12.65 6.25 4.83
C SER A 82 -12.59 7.22 6.02
N GLY A 83 -11.45 7.26 6.73
CA GLY A 83 -11.19 8.23 7.78
C GLY A 83 -11.10 9.68 7.27
N LEU A 84 -10.43 9.91 6.14
CA LEU A 84 -10.41 11.21 5.47
C LEU A 84 -11.82 11.68 5.11
N ALA A 85 -12.62 10.80 4.51
CA ALA A 85 -14.01 11.09 4.14
C ALA A 85 -14.88 11.40 5.36
N LEU A 86 -14.76 10.59 6.42
CA LEU A 86 -15.51 10.77 7.68
C LEU A 86 -15.23 12.15 8.31
N HIS A 87 -13.96 12.57 8.28
CA HIS A 87 -13.54 13.85 8.84
C HIS A 87 -13.70 15.04 7.88
N LYS A 88 -14.14 14.80 6.64
CA LYS A 88 -14.22 15.80 5.56
C LYS A 88 -12.89 16.54 5.37
N THR A 89 -11.79 15.81 5.52
CA THR A 89 -10.43 16.36 5.42
C THR A 89 -9.89 16.10 4.03
N ALA A 90 -9.56 17.16 3.29
CA ALA A 90 -8.81 17.03 2.05
C ALA A 90 -7.35 16.63 2.33
N ALA A 91 -6.72 15.94 1.39
CA ALA A 91 -5.28 15.69 1.45
C ALA A 91 -4.52 17.02 1.36
N ASP A 92 -3.77 17.36 2.40
CA ASP A 92 -2.85 18.49 2.36
C ASP A 92 -1.61 18.18 1.48
N PRO A 93 -0.72 19.15 1.23
CA PRO A 93 0.45 18.93 0.39
C PRO A 93 1.39 17.81 0.89
N ALA A 94 1.52 17.62 2.21
CA ALA A 94 2.38 16.58 2.77
C ALA A 94 1.76 15.19 2.57
N LEU A 95 0.45 15.05 2.77
CA LEU A 95 -0.30 13.83 2.47
C LEU A 95 -0.25 13.50 0.98
N THR A 96 -0.46 14.50 0.13
CA THR A 96 -0.41 14.33 -1.32
C THR A 96 0.96 13.82 -1.76
N GLN A 97 2.03 14.45 -1.25
CA GLN A 97 3.40 14.02 -1.54
C GLN A 97 3.69 12.61 -1.02
N ALA A 98 3.21 12.26 0.17
CA ALA A 98 3.33 10.90 0.70
C ALA A 98 2.57 9.90 -0.17
N LEU A 99 1.34 10.18 -0.59
CA LEU A 99 0.55 9.32 -1.46
C LEU A 99 1.23 9.10 -2.82
N LEU A 100 1.93 10.11 -3.37
CA LEU A 100 2.73 9.95 -4.58
C LEU A 100 3.90 8.97 -4.38
N TYR A 101 4.57 9.00 -3.23
CA TYR A 101 5.59 8.00 -2.90
C TYR A 101 4.98 6.60 -2.76
N LEU A 102 3.82 6.47 -2.11
CA LEU A 102 3.12 5.19 -2.03
C LEU A 102 2.71 4.67 -3.41
N GLN A 103 2.25 5.57 -4.30
CA GLN A 103 1.90 5.24 -5.68
C GLN A 103 3.11 4.73 -6.46
N ALA A 104 4.26 5.40 -6.35
CA ALA A 104 5.51 4.95 -6.96
C ALA A 104 5.97 3.59 -6.39
N ALA A 105 5.78 3.36 -5.08
CA ALA A 105 6.08 2.10 -4.43
C ALA A 105 5.18 0.96 -4.97
N CYS A 106 3.86 1.19 -5.07
CA CYS A 106 2.92 0.25 -5.66
C CYS A 106 3.25 -0.04 -7.14
N ALA A 107 3.66 0.97 -7.92
CA ALA A 107 4.07 0.81 -9.32
C ALA A 107 5.36 -0.01 -9.48
N ALA A 108 6.23 -0.04 -8.47
CA ALA A 108 7.45 -0.85 -8.46
C ALA A 108 7.20 -2.32 -8.10
N ALA A 109 6.10 -2.63 -7.40
CA ALA A 109 5.78 -3.96 -6.89
C ALA A 109 5.76 -5.10 -7.92
N PRO A 110 5.24 -4.92 -9.16
CA PRO A 110 5.25 -6.00 -10.16
C PRO A 110 6.66 -6.53 -10.47
N ALA A 111 7.70 -5.70 -10.33
CA ALA A 111 9.07 -6.12 -10.56
C ALA A 111 9.61 -7.06 -9.47
N LEU A 112 8.95 -7.18 -8.31
CA LEU A 112 9.27 -8.17 -7.27
C LEU A 112 9.09 -9.61 -7.74
N LEU A 113 8.34 -9.83 -8.82
CA LEU A 113 8.09 -11.16 -9.37
C LEU A 113 9.09 -11.57 -10.46
N SER A 114 9.98 -10.65 -10.85
CA SER A 114 10.99 -10.92 -11.88
C SER A 114 12.35 -11.16 -11.21
N PRO A 115 12.93 -12.39 -11.28
CA PRO A 115 14.19 -12.70 -10.63
C PRO A 115 15.33 -11.68 -10.86
N PRO A 116 15.60 -11.23 -12.10
CA PRO A 116 16.71 -10.28 -12.33
C PRO A 116 16.45 -8.88 -11.77
N ARG A 117 15.19 -8.51 -11.45
CA ARG A 117 14.81 -7.16 -11.01
C ARG A 117 14.32 -7.11 -9.57
N ARG A 118 14.06 -8.27 -8.96
CA ARG A 118 13.38 -8.39 -7.66
C ARG A 118 14.10 -7.68 -6.52
N ALA A 119 15.42 -7.84 -6.40
CA ALA A 119 16.20 -7.17 -5.36
C ALA A 119 16.16 -5.64 -5.51
N GLY A 120 16.41 -5.14 -6.72
CA GLY A 120 16.32 -3.70 -7.01
C GLY A 120 14.90 -3.13 -6.92
N ALA A 121 13.87 -3.96 -7.10
CA ALA A 121 12.48 -3.56 -6.86
C ALA A 121 12.19 -3.38 -5.36
N LEU A 122 12.65 -4.33 -4.53
CA LEU A 122 12.50 -4.25 -3.08
C LEU A 122 13.19 -3.01 -2.50
N GLU A 123 14.43 -2.74 -2.91
CA GLU A 123 15.17 -1.56 -2.44
C GLU A 123 14.51 -0.24 -2.87
N ARG A 124 13.97 -0.17 -4.09
CA ARG A 124 13.20 1.01 -4.54
C ARG A 124 11.93 1.21 -3.72
N ILE A 125 11.19 0.13 -3.44
CA ILE A 125 9.97 0.20 -2.61
C ILE A 125 10.31 0.74 -1.22
N ARG A 126 11.36 0.20 -0.58
CA ARG A 126 11.86 0.71 0.71
C ARG A 126 12.23 2.19 0.66
N GLY A 127 12.94 2.61 -0.40
CA GLY A 127 13.29 4.02 -0.59
C GLY A 127 12.07 4.93 -0.70
N PHE A 128 11.02 4.50 -1.41
CA PHE A 128 9.76 5.24 -1.50
C PHE A 128 9.01 5.26 -0.17
N CYS A 129 8.89 4.13 0.53
CA CYS A 129 8.24 4.08 1.85
C CYS A 129 8.94 5.01 2.85
N ALA A 130 10.27 4.92 2.95
CA ALA A 130 11.07 5.77 3.83
C ALA A 130 10.94 7.27 3.49
N SER A 131 10.81 7.61 2.20
CA SER A 131 10.58 9.00 1.75
C SER A 131 9.19 9.51 2.13
N GLY A 132 8.17 8.65 1.99
CA GLY A 132 6.80 8.94 2.44
C GLY A 132 6.73 9.16 3.95
N GLU A 133 7.25 8.24 4.74
CA GLU A 133 7.31 8.35 6.21
C GLU A 133 8.08 9.56 6.69
N LYS A 134 9.22 9.87 6.05
CA LYS A 134 9.99 11.09 6.35
C LYS A 134 9.14 12.33 6.12
N THR A 135 8.39 12.38 5.03
CA THR A 135 7.50 13.51 4.70
C THR A 135 6.43 13.68 5.77
N LEU A 136 5.76 12.59 6.17
CA LEU A 136 4.74 12.61 7.21
C LEU A 136 5.30 13.03 8.57
N ARG A 137 6.45 12.48 8.96
CA ARG A 137 7.10 12.82 10.23
C ARG A 137 7.50 14.29 10.31
N LEU A 138 8.06 14.86 9.24
CA LEU A 138 8.38 16.30 9.20
C LEU A 138 7.11 17.15 9.36
N ALA A 139 6.01 16.76 8.70
CA ALA A 139 4.73 17.45 8.82
C ALA A 139 4.13 17.32 10.24
N MET A 140 4.22 16.14 10.86
CA MET A 140 3.82 15.93 12.27
C MET A 140 4.59 16.84 13.22
N THR A 141 5.93 16.89 13.11
CA THR A 141 6.76 17.73 13.97
C THR A 141 6.43 19.21 13.79
N ALA A 142 6.20 19.66 12.56
CA ALA A 142 5.80 21.03 12.28
C ALA A 142 4.42 21.38 12.88
N ALA A 143 3.47 20.45 12.84
CA ALA A 143 2.14 20.63 13.45
C ALA A 143 2.22 20.68 14.99
N GLN A 144 3.02 19.79 15.61
CA GLN A 144 3.20 19.74 17.07
C GLN A 144 3.87 20.99 17.64
N ALA A 145 4.74 21.64 16.88
CA ALA A 145 5.39 22.88 17.30
C ALA A 145 4.43 24.08 17.43
N ARG A 146 3.22 24.00 16.85
CA ARG A 146 2.20 25.05 16.94
C ARG A 146 1.23 24.75 18.09
N GLN A 147 1.37 25.46 19.22
CA GLN A 147 0.58 25.20 20.44
C GLN A 147 -0.89 25.63 20.34
N ASP A 148 -1.22 26.54 19.41
CA ASP A 148 -2.50 27.26 19.43
C ASP A 148 -3.71 26.45 18.91
N ASN A 149 -3.50 25.25 18.33
CA ASN A 149 -4.55 24.48 17.65
C ASN A 149 -4.58 22.98 18.04
N PHE A 150 -4.37 22.68 19.32
CA PHE A 150 -4.19 21.30 19.83
C PHE A 150 -5.23 20.25 19.33
N PRO A 151 -6.56 20.49 19.33
CA PRO A 151 -7.53 19.50 18.86
C PRO A 151 -7.46 19.23 17.35
N GLN A 152 -7.11 20.25 16.55
CA GLN A 152 -6.89 20.08 15.12
C GLN A 152 -5.59 19.31 14.88
N ASN A 153 -4.53 19.65 15.61
CA ASN A 153 -3.24 18.95 15.54
C ASN A 153 -3.36 17.46 15.87
N LEU A 154 -4.19 17.07 16.84
CA LEU A 154 -4.44 15.66 17.15
C LEU A 154 -5.08 14.91 15.98
N LYS A 155 -6.06 15.51 15.31
CA LYS A 155 -6.69 14.92 14.11
C LYS A 155 -5.68 14.79 12.96
N PHE A 156 -4.87 15.83 12.72
CA PHE A 156 -3.79 15.79 11.73
C PHE A 156 -2.76 14.69 12.05
N CYS A 157 -2.33 14.59 13.32
CA CYS A 157 -1.40 13.55 13.75
C CYS A 157 -1.99 12.13 13.57
N SER A 158 -3.29 11.96 13.85
CA SER A 158 -3.98 10.68 13.62
C SER A 158 -3.99 10.29 12.14
N ILE A 159 -4.34 11.23 11.24
CA ILE A 159 -4.32 11.00 9.79
C ILE A 159 -2.91 10.64 9.30
N TYR A 160 -1.88 11.38 9.73
CA TYR A 160 -0.49 11.11 9.34
C TYR A 160 0.01 9.78 9.89
N SER A 161 -0.31 9.43 11.14
CA SER A 161 0.02 8.12 11.71
C SER A 161 -0.70 6.98 11.00
N GLY A 162 -1.95 7.20 10.55
CA GLY A 162 -2.71 6.26 9.75
C GLY A 162 -2.04 5.97 8.40
N LEU A 163 -1.57 7.00 7.69
CA LEU A 163 -0.82 6.80 6.45
C LEU A 163 0.58 6.20 6.69
N GLY A 164 1.22 6.52 7.82
CA GLY A 164 2.45 5.84 8.25
C GLY A 164 2.25 4.32 8.38
N ALA A 165 1.18 3.90 9.07
CA ALA A 165 0.84 2.48 9.21
C ALA A 165 0.52 1.79 7.87
N VAL A 166 0.07 2.54 6.85
CA VAL A 166 -0.10 2.03 5.48
C VAL A 166 1.26 1.74 4.83
N PHE A 167 2.25 2.62 5.00
CA PHE A 167 3.61 2.40 4.50
C PHE A 167 4.25 1.16 5.14
N ASP A 168 4.18 1.03 6.46
CA ASP A 168 4.68 -0.14 7.19
C ASP A 168 4.08 -1.44 6.65
N SER A 169 2.75 -1.45 6.46
CA SER A 169 2.04 -2.62 5.92
C SER A 169 2.42 -2.91 4.47
N PHE A 170 2.62 -1.89 3.64
CA PHE A 170 3.08 -2.08 2.27
C PHE A 170 4.50 -2.61 2.20
N GLU A 171 5.43 -2.14 3.04
CA GLU A 171 6.78 -2.68 3.11
C GLU A 171 6.75 -4.16 3.56
N HIS A 172 5.92 -4.49 4.56
CA HIS A 172 5.75 -5.87 4.99
C HIS A 172 5.18 -6.75 3.87
N CYS A 173 4.21 -6.23 3.10
CA CYS A 173 3.67 -6.88 1.91
C CYS A 173 4.76 -7.11 0.85
N ALA A 174 5.56 -6.09 0.52
CA ALA A 174 6.65 -6.20 -0.43
C ALA A 174 7.70 -7.23 0.01
N ALA A 175 8.04 -7.27 1.31
CA ALA A 175 8.95 -8.26 1.87
C ALA A 175 8.37 -9.69 1.82
N ALA A 176 7.07 -9.86 2.08
CA ALA A 176 6.39 -11.15 1.97
C ALA A 176 6.32 -11.63 0.50
N LEU A 177 6.03 -10.71 -0.42
CA LEU A 177 6.06 -10.96 -1.86
C LEU A 177 7.47 -11.24 -2.37
N TYR A 178 8.52 -10.70 -1.75
CA TYR A 178 9.93 -11.02 -2.03
C TYR A 178 10.35 -12.42 -1.54
N LYS A 179 9.65 -12.98 -0.56
CA LYS A 179 9.95 -14.32 -0.02
C LYS A 179 9.11 -15.44 -0.65
N SER A 180 8.04 -15.07 -1.36
CA SER A 180 7.13 -15.99 -2.07
C SER A 180 7.77 -16.59 -3.33
#